data_AF-A0A7R9YW79-F1
#
_entry.id   AF-A0A7R9YW79-F1
#
_cell.length_a   1.000
_cell.length_b   1.000
_cell.length_c   1.000
_cell.angle_alpha   90.00
_cell.angle_beta   90.00
_cell.angle_gamma   90.00
#
_symmetry.space_group_name_H-M   'P 1'
#
loop_
_entity.id
_entity.type
_entity.pdbx_description
1 polymer ?
#
loop_
_entity_poly.entity_id
_entity_poly.type
_entity_poly.pdbx_seq_one_letter_code
_entity_poly.pdbx_strand_id
1 'polypeptide(L)'
;VRVYEIHDHEYVAEDIAELRGLRVLLLDVQGNIHSVYRHSARLAPGTPYGCYWDVLATLPCLAGDGTIGILGLAAGTIAHQMHVYYPSASMEGWELDPVVLRAARLHMGLAELERRGALVRDAVGVGVGVCA
;
A
#
# COMPACT_ATOMS: atom_id res chain seq x y z
N VAL A 1 -12.31 9.35 4.88
CA VAL A 1 -11.81 8.09 4.27
C VAL A 1 -12.99 7.23 3.87
N ARG A 2 -13.05 6.78 2.62
CA ARG A 2 -14.04 5.80 2.13
C ARG A 2 -13.30 4.65 1.46
N VAL A 3 -13.77 3.42 1.63
CA VAL A 3 -13.19 2.24 0.97
C VAL A 3 -14.29 1.53 0.21
N TYR A 4 -14.03 1.21 -1.05
CA TYR A 4 -14.95 0.46 -1.90
C TYR A 4 -14.25 -0.79 -2.42
N GLU A 5 -14.97 -1.90 -2.50
CA GLU A 5 -14.52 -3.09 -3.22
C GLU A 5 -15.19 -3.10 -4.59
N ILE A 6 -14.38 -3.05 -5.64
CA ILE A 6 -14.87 -3.20 -7.00
C ILE A 6 -14.86 -4.69 -7.30
N HIS A 7 -16.04 -5.29 -7.37
CA HIS A 7 -16.16 -6.73 -7.61
C HIS A 7 -15.58 -7.10 -8.97
N ASP A 8 -14.98 -8.28 -9.06
CA ASP A 8 -14.53 -8.85 -10.32
C ASP A 8 -15.75 -9.43 -11.07
N HIS A 9 -16.41 -8.60 -11.87
CA HIS A 9 -17.65 -8.95 -12.57
C HIS A 9 -17.71 -8.30 -13.95
N GLU A 10 -18.32 -8.99 -14.93
CA GLU A 10 -18.40 -8.54 -16.32
C GLU A 10 -19.13 -7.18 -16.50
N TYR A 11 -20.10 -6.91 -15.64
CA TYR A 11 -20.89 -5.67 -15.61
C TYR A 11 -20.19 -4.45 -15.00
N VAL A 12 -18.93 -4.57 -14.53
CA VAL A 12 -18.17 -3.36 -14.15
C VAL A 12 -17.93 -2.53 -15.40
N ALA A 13 -18.25 -1.24 -15.36
CA ALA A 13 -18.16 -0.36 -16.51
C ALA A 13 -16.74 -0.34 -17.11
N GLU A 14 -16.66 -0.20 -18.44
CA GLU A 14 -15.40 -0.31 -19.19
C GLU A 14 -14.36 0.73 -18.77
N ASP A 15 -14.82 1.94 -18.42
CA ASP A 15 -13.99 3.06 -17.96
C ASP A 15 -13.29 2.81 -16.62
N ILE A 16 -13.76 1.84 -15.83
CA ILE A 16 -13.16 1.42 -14.56
C ILE A 16 -12.78 -0.06 -14.54
N ALA A 17 -12.74 -0.73 -15.70
CA ALA A 17 -12.50 -2.16 -15.80
C ALA A 17 -11.15 -2.59 -15.19
N GLU A 18 -10.14 -1.73 -15.25
CA GLU A 18 -8.82 -1.98 -14.66
C GLU A 18 -8.85 -2.07 -13.12
N LEU A 19 -9.89 -1.48 -12.49
CA LEU A 19 -10.08 -1.52 -11.05
C LEU A 19 -10.80 -2.79 -10.58
N ARG A 20 -11.21 -3.70 -11.49
CA ARG A 20 -11.91 -4.94 -11.14
C ARG A 20 -11.11 -5.80 -10.16
N GLY A 21 -11.80 -6.24 -9.11
CA GLY A 21 -11.23 -7.04 -8.02
C GLY A 21 -10.31 -6.26 -7.08
N LEU A 22 -10.24 -4.94 -7.19
CA LEU A 22 -9.47 -4.08 -6.28
C LEU A 22 -10.37 -3.53 -5.19
N ARG A 23 -9.77 -3.32 -4.02
CA ARG A 23 -10.27 -2.34 -3.06
C ARG A 23 -9.64 -0.99 -3.36
N VAL A 24 -10.44 0.05 -3.40
CA VAL A 24 -10.02 1.44 -3.63
C VAL A 24 -10.30 2.26 -2.39
N LEU A 25 -9.32 3.04 -1.94
CA LEU A 25 -9.50 3.99 -0.85
C LEU A 25 -9.52 5.41 -1.41
N LEU A 26 -10.61 6.11 -1.12
CA LEU A 26 -10.82 7.50 -1.50
C LEU A 26 -10.56 8.42 -0.31
N LEU A 27 -9.76 9.46 -0.53
CA LEU A 27 -9.57 10.57 0.40
C LEU A 27 -10.20 11.85 -0.17
N ASP A 28 -10.13 12.91 0.63
CA ASP A 28 -10.66 14.25 0.35
C ASP A 28 -12.17 14.35 0.02
N VAL A 29 -12.59 15.59 -0.27
CA VAL A 29 -13.99 15.93 -0.56
C VAL A 29 -14.37 15.56 -1.99
N GLN A 30 -13.41 15.56 -2.90
CA GLN A 30 -13.58 15.17 -4.31
C GLN A 30 -13.63 13.66 -4.47
N GLY A 31 -13.13 12.90 -3.49
CA GLY A 31 -13.10 11.45 -3.54
C GLY A 31 -12.02 10.92 -4.48
N ASN A 32 -10.85 11.56 -4.50
CA ASN A 32 -9.74 11.07 -5.30
C ASN A 32 -9.28 9.70 -4.80
N ILE A 33 -8.84 8.84 -5.74
CA ILE A 33 -8.24 7.54 -5.40
C ILE A 33 -6.84 7.79 -4.86
N HIS A 34 -6.62 7.46 -3.59
CA HIS A 34 -5.30 7.58 -2.94
C HIS A 34 -4.61 6.23 -2.74
N SER A 35 -5.37 5.14 -2.79
CA SER A 35 -4.83 3.81 -2.58
C SER A 35 -5.64 2.78 -3.35
N VAL A 36 -4.95 1.71 -3.75
CA VAL A 36 -5.55 0.50 -4.29
C VAL A 36 -4.93 -0.70 -3.63
N TYR A 37 -5.74 -1.73 -3.45
CA TYR A 37 -5.29 -2.98 -2.86
C TYR A 37 -5.90 -4.14 -3.63
N ARG A 38 -5.02 -4.95 -4.23
CA ARG A 38 -5.35 -6.31 -4.68
C ARG A 38 -4.88 -7.26 -3.58
N HIS A 39 -5.73 -8.23 -3.22
CA HIS A 39 -5.34 -9.25 -2.26
C HIS A 39 -4.01 -9.90 -2.69
N SER A 40 -3.06 -10.02 -1.75
CA SER A 40 -1.66 -10.40 -2.01
C SER A 40 -1.52 -11.70 -2.80
N ALA A 41 -2.40 -12.68 -2.56
CA ALA A 41 -2.45 -13.94 -3.32
C ALA A 41 -2.72 -13.78 -4.84
N ARG A 42 -3.18 -12.60 -5.29
CA ARG A 42 -3.43 -12.24 -6.69
C ARG A 42 -2.46 -11.20 -7.24
N LEU A 43 -1.62 -10.59 -6.41
CA LEU A 43 -0.56 -9.68 -6.86
C LEU A 43 0.69 -10.51 -7.12
N ALA A 44 0.73 -11.20 -8.25
CA ALA A 44 1.92 -11.93 -8.68
C ALA A 44 3.00 -10.94 -9.16
N PRO A 45 4.30 -11.25 -9.00
CA PRO A 45 5.37 -10.50 -9.65
C PRO A 45 5.05 -10.31 -11.14
N GLY A 46 5.07 -9.07 -11.61
CA GLY A 46 4.71 -8.72 -13.00
C GLY A 46 3.23 -8.34 -13.20
N THR A 47 2.45 -8.13 -12.15
CA THR A 47 1.09 -7.56 -12.22
C THR A 47 1.08 -6.11 -11.68
N PRO A 48 1.57 -5.13 -12.45
CA PRO A 48 1.54 -3.72 -12.05
C PRO A 48 0.11 -3.20 -11.94
N TYR A 49 -0.10 -2.13 -11.15
CA TYR A 49 -1.41 -1.48 -11.06
C TYR A 49 -1.73 -0.60 -12.28
N GLY A 50 -0.76 -0.34 -13.15
CA GLY A 50 -0.89 0.48 -14.35
C GLY A 50 -0.80 1.99 -14.09
N CYS A 51 -0.16 2.42 -13.00
CA CYS A 51 -0.15 3.84 -12.63
C CYS A 51 1.11 4.26 -11.86
N TYR A 52 1.12 5.49 -11.32
CA TYR A 52 2.28 6.09 -10.68
C TYR A 52 2.86 5.27 -9.52
N TRP A 53 2.06 4.40 -8.88
CA TRP A 53 2.56 3.51 -7.84
C TRP A 53 3.64 2.54 -8.37
N ASP A 54 3.49 2.06 -9.61
CA ASP A 54 4.45 1.16 -10.22
C ASP A 54 5.81 1.83 -10.43
N VAL A 55 5.81 3.13 -10.77
CA VAL A 55 7.05 3.93 -10.90
C VAL A 55 7.75 4.06 -9.55
N LEU A 56 6.99 4.29 -8.48
CA LEU A 56 7.57 4.34 -7.13
C LEU A 56 8.15 2.98 -6.72
N ALA A 57 7.51 1.89 -7.12
CA ALA A 57 8.02 0.54 -6.88
C ALA A 57 9.32 0.23 -7.63
N THR A 58 9.71 0.99 -8.66
CA THR A 58 11.02 0.82 -9.30
C THR A 58 12.16 1.59 -8.63
N LEU A 59 11.87 2.49 -7.67
CA LEU A 59 12.90 3.33 -7.06
C LEU A 59 13.90 2.58 -6.16
N PRO A 60 13.52 1.55 -5.38
CA PRO A 60 14.47 0.91 -4.46
C PRO A 60 15.70 0.31 -5.14
N CYS A 61 15.60 -0.16 -6.40
CA CYS A 61 16.78 -0.69 -7.10
C CYS A 61 17.84 0.37 -7.42
N LEU A 62 17.49 1.67 -7.34
CA LEU A 62 18.43 2.78 -7.51
C LEU A 62 19.14 3.17 -6.22
N ALA A 63 18.55 2.84 -5.05
CA ALA A 63 19.02 3.28 -3.74
C ALA A 63 20.06 2.34 -3.10
N GLY A 64 20.22 1.11 -3.62
CA GLY A 64 21.13 0.10 -3.08
C GLY A 64 20.52 -0.66 -1.89
N ASP A 65 21.39 -1.27 -1.08
CA ASP A 65 20.98 -2.04 0.09
C ASP A 65 20.61 -1.13 1.27
N GLY A 66 19.53 -1.46 1.97
CA GLY A 66 19.11 -0.75 3.18
C GLY A 66 17.61 -0.86 3.49
N THR A 67 17.20 -0.24 4.59
CA THR A 67 15.78 -0.10 4.94
C THR A 67 15.13 0.97 4.07
N ILE A 68 14.00 0.62 3.45
CA ILE A 68 13.21 1.55 2.63
C ILE A 68 12.28 2.35 3.55
N GLY A 69 12.45 3.68 3.56
CA GLY A 69 11.53 4.58 4.24
C GLY A 69 10.35 5.00 3.35
N ILE A 70 9.13 4.87 3.85
CA ILE A 70 7.89 5.28 3.17
C ILE A 70 7.20 6.37 3.98
N LEU A 71 7.34 7.62 3.54
CA LEU A 71 6.67 8.78 4.14
C LEU A 71 5.28 8.98 3.52
N GLY A 72 4.24 8.78 4.31
CA GLY A 72 2.86 8.69 3.84
C GLY A 72 2.59 7.30 3.30
N LEU A 73 1.77 6.51 4.00
CA LEU A 73 1.50 5.14 3.58
C LEU A 73 0.37 5.07 2.56
N ALA A 74 -0.57 6.02 2.59
CA ALA A 74 -1.74 6.04 1.71
C ALA A 74 -2.38 4.65 1.64
N ALA A 75 -2.64 4.06 2.81
CA ALA A 75 -3.14 2.70 3.01
C ALA A 75 -2.25 1.50 2.62
N GLY A 76 -1.04 1.73 2.13
CA GLY A 76 -0.01 0.70 1.98
C GLY A 76 0.16 0.12 0.57
N THR A 77 -0.43 0.72 -0.47
CA THR A 77 -0.27 0.24 -1.87
C THR A 77 1.20 -0.01 -2.21
N ILE A 78 2.05 0.98 -1.95
CA ILE A 78 3.49 0.92 -2.24
C ILE A 78 4.20 -0.11 -1.38
N ALA A 79 3.90 -0.17 -0.09
CA ALA A 79 4.49 -1.18 0.79
C ALA A 79 4.14 -2.61 0.31
N HIS A 80 2.91 -2.84 -0.17
CA HIS A 80 2.52 -4.12 -0.76
C HIS A 80 3.31 -4.43 -2.04
N GLN A 81 3.44 -3.47 -2.96
CA GLN A 81 4.22 -3.69 -4.19
C GLN A 81 5.69 -3.93 -3.90
N MET A 82 6.29 -3.11 -3.04
CA MET A 82 7.68 -3.25 -2.64
C MET A 82 7.94 -4.60 -1.98
N HIS A 83 7.02 -5.11 -1.15
CA HIS A 83 7.14 -6.45 -0.58
C HIS A 83 7.09 -7.56 -1.65
N VAL A 84 6.31 -7.38 -2.73
CA VAL A 84 6.25 -8.36 -3.83
C VAL A 84 7.53 -8.33 -4.68
N TYR A 85 8.06 -7.15 -5.01
CA TYR A 85 9.25 -7.01 -5.85
C TYR A 85 10.57 -7.19 -5.10
N TYR A 86 10.61 -6.81 -3.82
CA TYR A 86 11.78 -6.87 -2.95
C TYR A 86 11.41 -7.59 -1.65
N PRO A 87 11.13 -8.90 -1.68
CA PRO A 87 10.64 -9.65 -0.53
C PRO A 87 11.61 -9.67 0.66
N SER A 88 12.90 -9.43 0.41
CA SER A 88 13.94 -9.36 1.43
C SER A 88 14.19 -7.94 1.97
N ALA A 89 13.57 -6.90 1.39
CA ALA A 89 13.76 -5.53 1.85
C ALA A 89 13.05 -5.28 3.18
N SER A 90 13.72 -4.60 4.09
CA SER A 90 13.09 -4.06 5.30
C SER A 90 12.43 -2.73 4.96
N MET A 91 11.22 -2.48 5.47
CA MET A 91 10.51 -1.21 5.23
C MET A 91 10.09 -0.56 6.54
N GLU A 92 10.22 0.76 6.60
CA GLU A 92 9.68 1.60 7.66
C GLU A 92 8.66 2.58 7.08
N GLY A 93 7.48 2.66 7.70
CA GLY A 93 6.37 3.47 7.21
C GLY A 93 5.90 4.50 8.23
N TRP A 94 5.59 5.70 7.75
CA TRP A 94 4.97 6.76 8.55
C TRP A 94 3.65 7.21 7.91
N GLU A 95 2.58 7.24 8.70
CA GLU A 95 1.27 7.74 8.26
C GLU A 95 0.79 8.77 9.29
N LEU A 96 0.42 9.95 8.79
CA LEU A 96 0.00 11.08 9.62
C LEU A 96 -1.42 10.89 10.14
N ASP A 97 -2.33 10.39 9.30
CA ASP A 97 -3.73 10.28 9.66
C ASP A 97 -4.04 8.89 10.26
N PRO A 98 -4.35 8.80 11.57
CA PRO A 98 -4.68 7.54 12.22
C PRO A 98 -5.95 6.89 11.64
N VAL A 99 -6.87 7.66 11.04
CA VAL A 99 -8.07 7.13 10.40
C VAL A 99 -7.72 6.40 9.10
N VAL A 100 -6.80 6.96 8.30
CA VAL A 100 -6.29 6.29 7.10
C VAL A 100 -5.61 4.98 7.47
N LEU A 101 -4.78 5.00 8.50
CA LEU A 101 -4.10 3.82 8.99
C LEU A 101 -5.08 2.74 9.49
N ARG A 102 -6.12 3.13 10.22
CA ARG A 102 -7.15 2.19 10.68
C ARG A 102 -7.87 1.55 9.50
N ALA A 103 -8.25 2.33 8.50
CA ALA A 103 -8.87 1.82 7.27
C ALA A 103 -7.93 0.87 6.52
N ALA A 104 -6.64 1.20 6.46
CA ALA A 104 -5.61 0.39 5.82
C ALA A 104 -5.49 -1.01 6.44
N ARG A 105 -5.47 -1.08 7.78
CA ARG A 105 -5.40 -2.34 8.51
C ARG A 105 -6.64 -3.20 8.35
N LEU A 106 -7.81 -2.56 8.37
CA LEU A 106 -9.10 -3.26 8.28
C LEU A 106 -9.41 -3.75 6.86
N HIS A 107 -9.02 -3.00 5.84
CA HIS A 107 -9.52 -3.22 4.49
C HIS A 107 -8.45 -3.36 3.41
N MET A 108 -7.24 -2.83 3.61
CA MET A 108 -6.22 -2.68 2.56
C MET A 108 -4.98 -3.56 2.78
N GLY A 109 -5.10 -4.63 3.58
CA GLY A 109 -4.02 -5.62 3.76
C GLY A 109 -2.85 -5.17 4.64
N LEU A 110 -2.83 -3.94 5.15
CA LEU A 110 -1.70 -3.41 5.91
C LEU A 110 -1.37 -4.23 7.18
N ALA A 111 -2.40 -4.73 7.87
CA ALA A 111 -2.22 -5.54 9.07
C ALA A 111 -1.50 -6.88 8.79
N GLU A 112 -1.62 -7.41 7.57
CA GLU A 112 -0.89 -8.62 7.15
C GLU A 112 0.59 -8.32 6.92
N LEU A 113 0.92 -7.19 6.29
CA LEU A 113 2.31 -6.73 6.12
C LEU A 113 2.99 -6.52 7.48
N GLU A 114 2.31 -5.84 8.40
CA GLU A 114 2.81 -5.58 9.76
C GLU A 114 3.08 -6.90 10.51
N ARG A 115 2.13 -7.85 10.49
CA ARG A 115 2.30 -9.16 11.15
C ARG A 115 3.45 -9.99 10.59
N ARG A 116 3.77 -9.83 9.30
CA ARG A 116 4.89 -10.53 8.66
C ARG A 116 6.24 -9.87 8.94
N GLY A 117 6.27 -8.73 9.62
CA GLY A 117 7.48 -7.94 9.80
C GLY A 117 7.98 -7.28 8.51
N ALA A 118 7.19 -7.31 7.44
CA ALA A 118 7.56 -6.73 6.15
C ALA A 118 7.52 -5.19 6.18
N LEU A 119 6.71 -4.62 7.08
CA LEU A 119 6.62 -3.18 7.31
C LEU A 119 6.57 -2.92 8.81
N VAL A 120 7.59 -2.22 9.31
CA VAL A 120 7.58 -1.63 10.65
C VAL A 120 7.03 -0.21 10.54
N ARG A 121 6.28 0.26 11.53
CA ARG A 121 5.65 1.58 11.48
C ARG A 121 5.98 2.39 12.70
N ASP A 122 6.36 3.64 12.48
CA ASP A 122 6.38 4.67 13.50
C ASP A 122 5.31 5.74 13.20
N ALA A 123 4.49 6.04 14.20
CA ALA A 123 3.38 6.97 14.09
C ALA A 123 3.88 8.36 14.47
N VAL A 124 4.33 9.14 13.48
CA VAL A 124 4.64 10.58 13.64
C VAL A 124 5.35 10.91 14.97
N GLY A 125 6.64 10.61 15.05
CA GLY A 125 7.54 11.32 15.94
C GLY A 125 7.42 11.03 17.44
N VAL A 126 7.22 9.76 17.83
CA VAL A 126 7.66 9.33 19.17
C VAL A 126 8.80 8.35 18.95
N GLY A 127 10.01 8.88 19.05
CA GLY A 127 11.25 8.14 18.81
C GLY A 127 11.16 6.74 19.39
N VAL A 128 11.19 5.76 18.49
CA VAL A 128 11.38 4.37 18.88
C VAL A 128 12.80 4.30 19.43
N GLY A 129 12.90 4.40 20.75
CA GLY A 129 14.12 4.10 21.46
C GLY A 129 14.54 2.69 21.07
N VAL A 130 15.59 2.61 20.26
CA VAL A 130 16.40 1.41 20.13
C VAL A 130 16.96 1.17 21.54
N CYS A 131 16.31 0.30 22.31
CA CYS A 131 16.97 -0.30 23.46
C CYS A 131 18.07 -1.21 22.91
N ALA A 132 19.31 -0.77 23.12
CA ALA A 132 20.53 -1.52 22.90
C ALA A 132 20.56 -2.83 23.70
#